data_AF-A0A1Q2YDT9-F1
#
_entry.id   AF-A0A1Q2YDT9-F1
#
_cell.length_a   1.000
_cell.length_b   1.000
_cell.length_c   1.000
_cell.angle_alpha   90.00
_cell.angle_beta   90.00
_cell.angle_gamma   90.00
#
_symmetry.space_group_name_H-M   'P 1'
#
loop_
_entity.id
_entity.type
_entity.pdbx_description
1 polymer ?
#
loop_
_entity_poly.entity_id
_entity_poly.type
_entity_poly.pdbx_seq_one_letter_code
_entity_poly.pdbx_strand_id
1 'polypeptide(L)'
;MGWAPGETGSWKDGAEGWIMWVSLAIMIADSLVSLGLMAYKSTKSFFTSRRQSFLHSKLLTTPGESSHLLNSSSSLQQTLHSDNDEEFPSENGNHPLDSDSYSSVESTSNSTNPSNIIRNGLAFFNKEVSLETDNEESIHPLTPTIGLLLCCPLLVFSMKIVFKGILPSWLLLLTIPVSLILSLVGVKSLGETDLNPVSGIGKLSQLLTALVVPSSRPGAVLINLVVGAISEATAQQAGDLMQDLKTGYLLHGSPQAQFIAQIFGSIWGVLVAAPMYRWYDKIYQIPGPLFKIPTAFIWIDCARLVNGHELPEKVGTFVIAFGVLFLILSFIRGTVDKDNKYYKFSRWVPSGVAVGIGIYNTPSFTFARFLGGLISWYWLKRLRSSTYGKANATVFEDGKVSLIIFSSGLVLGEGLFSVVNMMLTSFGVPHL
;
A
#
# COMPACT_ATOMS: atom_id res chain seq x y z
N MET A 1 -40.25 8.24 -2.79
CA MET A 1 -40.08 7.06 -1.90
C MET A 1 -39.80 7.43 -0.44
N GLY A 2 -39.46 8.68 -0.10
CA GLY A 2 -39.40 9.11 1.32
C GLY A 2 -38.27 8.53 2.17
N TRP A 3 -37.35 7.75 1.57
CA TRP A 3 -36.26 7.04 2.27
C TRP A 3 -35.11 7.93 2.77
N ALA A 4 -35.08 9.19 2.33
CA ALA A 4 -34.15 10.20 2.80
C ALA A 4 -34.91 11.54 2.90
N PRO A 5 -35.74 11.73 3.94
CA PRO A 5 -36.61 12.90 4.06
C PRO A 5 -35.88 14.16 4.54
N GLY A 6 -34.66 14.01 5.07
CA GLY A 6 -33.82 15.11 5.51
C GLY A 6 -33.20 15.89 4.33
N GLU A 7 -32.56 17.01 4.65
CA GLU A 7 -31.82 17.80 3.67
C GLU A 7 -30.82 16.95 2.90
N THR A 8 -30.53 17.29 1.64
CA THR A 8 -29.63 16.50 0.79
C THR A 8 -28.24 16.31 1.40
N GLY A 9 -27.74 17.31 2.13
CA GLY A 9 -26.49 17.25 2.89
C GLY A 9 -26.58 16.66 4.30
N SER A 10 -27.78 16.24 4.72
CA SER A 10 -27.97 15.57 6.00
C SER A 10 -27.41 14.15 5.93
N TRP A 11 -26.50 13.83 6.85
CA TRP A 11 -25.89 12.52 6.98
C TRP A 11 -26.78 11.52 7.74
N LYS A 12 -27.77 11.99 8.49
CA LYS A 12 -28.64 11.15 9.32
C LYS A 12 -29.89 10.73 8.56
N ASP A 13 -30.56 11.70 7.95
CA ASP A 13 -31.87 11.49 7.33
C ASP A 13 -31.87 11.91 5.85
N GLY A 14 -30.72 12.34 5.31
CA GLY A 14 -30.58 12.88 3.97
C GLY A 14 -29.91 11.94 2.98
N ALA A 15 -29.90 12.37 1.72
CA ALA A 15 -29.38 11.59 0.60
C ALA A 15 -27.86 11.33 0.71
N GLU A 16 -27.10 12.27 1.26
CA GLU A 16 -25.66 12.13 1.50
C GLU A 16 -25.34 10.98 2.46
N GLY A 17 -26.07 10.87 3.58
CA GLY A 17 -25.94 9.73 4.50
C GLY A 17 -26.21 8.40 3.80
N TRP A 18 -27.28 8.35 2.99
CA TRP A 18 -27.69 7.14 2.26
C TRP A 18 -26.57 6.62 1.34
N ILE A 19 -25.96 7.49 0.53
CA ILE A 19 -24.89 7.11 -0.40
C ILE A 19 -23.57 6.80 0.31
N MET A 20 -23.26 7.49 1.42
CA MET A 20 -22.02 7.27 2.18
C MET A 20 -21.96 5.85 2.76
N TRP A 21 -23.07 5.35 3.31
CA TRP A 21 -23.12 4.00 3.87
C TRP A 21 -22.92 2.91 2.81
N VAL A 22 -23.55 3.07 1.64
CA VAL A 22 -23.37 2.13 0.52
C VAL A 22 -21.93 2.16 0.02
N SER A 23 -21.33 3.34 -0.14
CA SER A 23 -19.93 3.51 -0.51
C SER A 23 -18.99 2.85 0.52
N LEU A 24 -19.19 3.09 1.82
CA LEU A 24 -18.39 2.49 2.89
C LEU A 24 -18.45 0.96 2.84
N ALA A 25 -19.64 0.39 2.65
CA ALA A 25 -19.84 -1.06 2.56
C ALA A 25 -19.05 -1.68 1.40
N ILE A 26 -19.10 -1.04 0.23
CA ILE A 26 -18.35 -1.44 -0.96
C ILE A 26 -16.85 -1.40 -0.69
N MET A 27 -16.35 -0.30 -0.09
CA MET A 27 -14.93 -0.13 0.21
C MET A 27 -14.43 -1.14 1.25
N ILE A 28 -15.21 -1.40 2.31
CA ILE A 28 -14.89 -2.40 3.32
C ILE A 28 -14.83 -3.79 2.69
N ALA A 29 -15.84 -4.16 1.90
CA ALA A 29 -15.89 -5.47 1.24
C ALA A 29 -14.68 -5.70 0.33
N ASP A 30 -14.36 -4.74 -0.54
CA ASP A 30 -13.20 -4.83 -1.45
C ASP A 30 -11.87 -4.88 -0.67
N SER A 31 -11.74 -4.06 0.37
CA SER A 31 -10.53 -4.01 1.21
C SER A 31 -10.34 -5.32 1.99
N LEU A 32 -11.40 -5.91 2.55
CA LEU A 32 -11.33 -7.16 3.30
C LEU A 32 -10.96 -8.34 2.39
N VAL A 33 -11.55 -8.43 1.20
CA VAL A 33 -11.21 -9.48 0.23
C VAL A 33 -9.78 -9.31 -0.28
N SER A 34 -9.39 -8.08 -0.65
CA SER A 34 -8.04 -7.79 -1.12
C SER A 34 -7.00 -8.10 -0.06
N LEU A 35 -7.20 -7.62 1.18
CA LEU A 35 -6.33 -7.90 2.32
C LEU A 35 -6.28 -9.40 2.63
N GLY A 36 -7.43 -10.08 2.62
CA GLY A 36 -7.53 -11.51 2.89
C GLY A 36 -6.81 -12.36 1.83
N LEU A 37 -6.98 -12.05 0.55
CA LEU A 37 -6.29 -12.73 -0.55
C LEU A 37 -4.79 -12.46 -0.53
N MET A 38 -4.37 -11.22 -0.27
CA MET A 38 -2.96 -10.85 -0.11
C MET A 38 -2.35 -11.59 1.09
N ALA A 39 -3.01 -11.58 2.25
CA ALA A 39 -2.58 -12.32 3.43
C ALA A 39 -2.50 -13.83 3.16
N TYR A 40 -3.45 -14.40 2.42
CA TYR A 40 -3.43 -15.81 2.03
C TYR A 40 -2.26 -16.13 1.09
N LYS A 41 -2.08 -15.38 -0.01
CA LYS A 41 -0.97 -15.56 -0.96
C LYS A 41 0.38 -15.40 -0.26
N SER A 42 0.48 -14.36 0.57
CA SER A 42 1.62 -14.08 1.44
C SER A 42 1.98 -15.26 2.33
N THR A 43 0.98 -15.81 3.04
CA THR A 43 1.16 -16.89 4.00
C THR A 43 1.50 -18.20 3.29
N LYS A 44 0.79 -18.52 2.21
CA LYS A 44 1.07 -19.69 1.36
C LYS A 44 2.49 -19.64 0.81
N SER A 45 2.92 -18.50 0.28
CA SER A 45 4.30 -18.31 -0.21
C SER A 45 5.31 -18.56 0.90
N PHE A 46 5.14 -17.93 2.07
CA PHE A 46 6.03 -18.12 3.21
C PHE A 46 6.15 -19.58 3.65
N PHE A 47 5.02 -20.30 3.80
CA PHE A 47 5.03 -21.71 4.16
C PHE A 47 5.62 -22.59 3.05
N THR A 48 5.39 -22.26 1.78
CA THR A 48 5.93 -23.02 0.64
C THR A 48 7.44 -22.85 0.54
N SER A 49 7.95 -21.62 0.63
CA SER A 49 9.38 -21.32 0.66
C SER A 49 10.07 -21.99 1.85
N ARG A 50 9.47 -21.91 3.05
CA ARG A 50 10.05 -22.55 4.26
C ARG A 50 10.00 -24.07 4.18
N ARG A 51 8.96 -24.66 3.59
CA ARG A 51 8.86 -26.10 3.33
C ARG A 51 9.90 -26.55 2.30
N GLN A 52 10.12 -25.78 1.24
CA GLN A 52 11.16 -26.05 0.25
C GLN A 52 12.55 -25.96 0.88
N SER A 53 12.87 -24.92 1.65
CA SER A 53 14.16 -24.82 2.36
C SER A 53 14.37 -25.96 3.36
N PHE A 54 13.32 -26.36 4.10
CA PHE A 54 13.40 -27.48 5.03
C PHE A 54 13.58 -28.83 4.31
N LEU A 55 12.83 -29.11 3.24
CA LEU A 55 12.99 -30.32 2.43
C LEU A 55 14.37 -30.37 1.78
N HIS A 56 14.88 -29.26 1.26
CA HIS A 56 16.19 -29.16 0.66
C HIS A 56 17.31 -29.37 1.69
N SER A 57 17.14 -28.90 2.93
CA SER A 57 18.08 -29.17 4.03
C SER A 57 18.07 -30.64 4.45
N LYS A 58 16.90 -31.30 4.42
CA LYS A 58 16.75 -32.70 4.81
C LYS A 58 17.27 -33.67 3.75
N LEU A 59 17.09 -33.33 2.46
CA LEU A 59 17.65 -34.08 1.32
C LEU A 59 19.18 -34.05 1.28
N LEU A 60 19.80 -32.94 1.70
CA LEU A 60 21.26 -32.81 1.81
C LEU A 60 21.85 -33.61 2.99
N THR A 61 21.02 -34.04 3.96
CA THR A 61 21.46 -34.84 5.12
C THR A 61 21.29 -36.36 4.96
N THR A 62 20.70 -36.83 3.86
CA THR A 62 20.56 -38.27 3.56
C THR A 62 21.59 -38.71 2.52
N PRO A 63 22.62 -39.50 2.90
CA PRO A 63 23.61 -40.00 1.95
C PRO A 63 23.03 -41.21 1.20
N GLY A 64 22.66 -41.04 -0.08
CA GLY A 64 22.38 -42.22 -0.93
C GLY A 64 21.58 -42.03 -2.21
N GLU A 65 20.73 -41.01 -2.35
CA GLU A 65 19.75 -40.95 -3.47
C GLU A 65 19.73 -39.61 -4.23
N SER A 66 20.88 -38.93 -4.32
CA SER A 66 20.98 -37.59 -4.91
C SER A 66 21.08 -37.55 -6.44
N SER A 67 21.37 -38.67 -7.13
CA SER A 67 21.65 -38.65 -8.58
C SER A 67 20.42 -38.79 -9.49
N HIS A 68 19.35 -39.46 -9.03
CA HIS A 68 18.20 -39.78 -9.90
C HIS A 68 17.07 -38.73 -9.86
N LEU A 69 16.99 -37.88 -8.83
CA LEU A 69 15.93 -36.88 -8.69
C LEU A 69 16.31 -35.48 -9.21
N LEU A 70 17.60 -35.23 -9.46
CA LEU A 70 18.08 -33.97 -10.06
C LEU A 70 17.64 -33.80 -11.53
N ASN A 71 17.41 -34.89 -12.25
CA ASN A 71 16.85 -34.84 -13.61
C ASN A 71 15.33 -34.57 -13.63
N SER A 72 14.62 -34.75 -12.51
CA SER A 72 13.19 -34.45 -12.41
C SER A 72 12.91 -33.04 -11.90
N SER A 73 13.93 -32.34 -11.38
CA SER A 73 13.83 -30.96 -10.91
C SER A 73 14.19 -29.94 -12.01
N SER A 74 15.03 -30.33 -12.98
CA SER A 74 15.29 -29.53 -14.18
C SER A 74 14.05 -29.34 -15.06
N SER A 75 13.14 -30.33 -15.12
CA SER A 75 11.89 -30.22 -15.88
C SER A 75 10.86 -29.28 -15.23
N LEU A 76 10.89 -29.11 -13.90
CA LEU A 76 10.04 -28.17 -13.15
C LEU A 76 10.60 -26.73 -13.15
N GLN A 77 11.92 -26.55 -13.20
CA GLN A 77 12.53 -25.23 -13.39
C GLN A 77 12.36 -24.70 -14.82
N GLN A 78 12.34 -25.59 -15.81
CA GLN A 78 12.07 -25.20 -17.20
C GLN A 78 10.61 -24.76 -17.43
N THR A 79 9.67 -25.17 -16.57
CA THR A 79 8.27 -24.68 -16.61
C THR A 79 8.05 -23.36 -15.87
N LEU A 80 9.00 -22.92 -15.02
CA LEU A 80 8.90 -21.65 -14.28
C LEU A 80 9.65 -20.50 -14.96
N HIS A 81 10.56 -20.79 -15.89
CA HIS A 81 11.30 -19.78 -16.66
C HIS A 81 10.68 -19.46 -18.02
N SER A 82 9.65 -20.18 -18.47
CA SER A 82 8.95 -19.89 -19.74
C SER A 82 7.88 -18.80 -19.64
N ASP A 83 7.58 -18.28 -18.44
CA ASP A 83 6.47 -17.34 -18.21
C ASP A 83 6.86 -15.85 -18.28
N ASN A 84 8.11 -15.52 -18.64
CA ASN A 84 8.59 -14.12 -18.68
C ASN A 84 9.12 -13.63 -20.04
N ASP A 85 8.98 -14.40 -21.12
CA ASP A 85 9.41 -13.93 -22.44
C ASP A 85 8.22 -13.33 -23.19
N GLU A 86 8.14 -11.99 -23.19
CA GLU A 86 7.43 -11.27 -24.25
C GLU A 86 8.09 -11.60 -25.59
N GLU A 87 7.37 -12.36 -26.41
CA GLU A 87 7.75 -12.75 -27.76
C GLU A 87 7.80 -11.50 -28.67
N PHE A 88 9.01 -11.05 -29.01
CA PHE A 88 9.27 -10.16 -30.15
C PHE A 88 9.86 -10.97 -31.31
N PRO A 89 9.49 -10.70 -32.58
CA PRO A 89 10.02 -11.44 -33.72
C PRO A 89 11.47 -11.04 -34.00
N SER A 90 12.32 -12.05 -34.17
CA SER A 90 13.71 -11.93 -34.62
C SER A 90 13.79 -11.46 -36.08
N GLU A 91 14.59 -10.42 -36.35
CA GLU A 91 15.06 -10.13 -37.71
C GLU A 91 16.60 -9.97 -37.73
N ASN A 92 17.18 -10.64 -38.72
CA ASN A 92 18.61 -10.79 -38.98
C ASN A 92 19.31 -9.45 -39.27
N GLY A 93 20.49 -9.26 -38.68
CA GLY A 93 21.38 -8.14 -39.01
C GLY A 93 22.83 -8.47 -38.67
N ASN A 94 23.59 -8.88 -39.69
CA ASN A 94 25.04 -8.99 -39.66
C ASN A 94 25.68 -7.61 -39.43
N HIS A 95 26.66 -7.49 -38.53
CA HIS A 95 27.89 -6.68 -38.72
C HIS A 95 28.87 -6.84 -37.52
N PRO A 96 30.17 -6.50 -37.67
CA PRO A 96 31.27 -7.37 -37.26
C PRO A 96 31.95 -6.90 -35.96
N LEU A 97 32.73 -7.85 -35.45
CA LEU A 97 33.62 -7.82 -34.31
C LEU A 97 34.59 -6.63 -34.31
N ASP A 98 34.82 -6.05 -33.13
CA ASP A 98 36.13 -5.53 -32.74
C ASP A 98 36.43 -5.82 -31.25
N SER A 99 37.31 -6.82 -31.12
CA SER A 99 38.55 -6.90 -30.32
C SER A 99 38.65 -6.40 -28.85
N ASP A 100 39.22 -7.34 -28.07
CA ASP A 100 40.17 -7.17 -26.96
C ASP A 100 39.66 -7.01 -25.52
N SER A 101 39.60 -8.12 -24.79
CA SER A 101 40.67 -8.56 -23.86
C SER A 101 40.16 -9.59 -22.85
N TYR A 102 40.56 -10.87 -23.01
CA TYR A 102 40.43 -11.90 -21.97
C TYR A 102 41.78 -12.57 -21.77
N SER A 103 42.33 -12.40 -20.56
CA SER A 103 43.44 -13.19 -20.05
C SER A 103 42.98 -14.63 -19.79
N SER A 104 43.72 -15.55 -20.39
CA SER A 104 43.68 -16.99 -20.25
C SER A 104 43.59 -17.48 -18.78
N VAL A 105 42.57 -18.28 -18.47
CA VAL A 105 42.64 -19.25 -17.37
C VAL A 105 42.55 -20.64 -17.99
N GLU A 106 43.60 -21.42 -17.74
CA GLU A 106 43.85 -22.76 -18.24
C GLU A 106 42.71 -23.73 -17.92
N SER A 107 42.36 -24.50 -18.95
CA SER A 107 41.50 -25.67 -18.87
C SER A 107 42.23 -26.83 -18.18
N THR A 108 42.18 -26.91 -16.86
CA THR A 108 42.41 -28.17 -16.14
C THR A 108 41.10 -28.95 -16.06
N SER A 109 41.05 -30.01 -16.88
CA SER A 109 40.08 -31.10 -16.80
C SER A 109 40.15 -31.77 -15.43
N ASN A 110 39.23 -31.42 -14.52
CA ASN A 110 38.93 -32.22 -13.34
C ASN A 110 37.41 -32.31 -13.19
N SER A 111 36.93 -33.54 -13.06
CA SER A 111 35.52 -33.93 -12.97
C SER A 111 34.70 -32.97 -12.09
N THR A 112 33.93 -32.08 -12.72
CA THR A 112 33.02 -31.17 -12.02
C THR A 112 31.78 -31.93 -11.60
N ASN A 113 31.85 -32.49 -10.39
CA ASN A 113 30.70 -33.00 -9.67
C ASN A 113 29.61 -31.91 -9.65
N PRO A 114 28.36 -32.17 -10.09
CA PRO A 114 27.29 -31.16 -10.14
C PRO A 114 27.02 -30.53 -8.77
N SER A 115 27.27 -31.28 -7.70
CA SER A 115 27.21 -30.81 -6.32
C SER A 115 28.19 -29.67 -6.01
N ASN A 116 29.36 -29.63 -6.66
CA ASN A 116 30.35 -28.57 -6.47
C ASN A 116 29.96 -27.29 -7.24
N ILE A 117 29.32 -27.42 -8.41
CA ILE A 117 28.80 -26.25 -9.15
C ILE A 117 27.64 -25.62 -8.40
N ILE A 118 26.71 -26.43 -7.88
CA ILE A 118 25.58 -25.93 -7.08
C ILE A 118 26.06 -25.40 -5.73
N ARG A 119 27.04 -26.05 -5.07
CA ARG A 119 27.61 -25.54 -3.82
C ARG A 119 28.39 -24.24 -4.04
N ASN A 120 29.10 -24.11 -5.16
CA ASN A 120 29.78 -22.86 -5.51
C ASN A 120 28.78 -21.79 -5.94
N GLY A 121 27.69 -22.15 -6.62
CA GLY A 121 26.59 -21.25 -6.97
C GLY A 121 25.78 -20.78 -5.75
N LEU A 122 25.46 -21.67 -4.80
CA LEU A 122 24.86 -21.31 -3.52
C LEU A 122 25.83 -20.57 -2.62
N ALA A 123 27.13 -20.89 -2.65
CA ALA A 123 28.13 -20.12 -1.94
C ALA A 123 28.30 -18.74 -2.57
N PHE A 124 28.15 -18.60 -3.89
CA PHE A 124 28.14 -17.32 -4.60
C PHE A 124 26.86 -16.53 -4.31
N PHE A 125 25.68 -17.17 -4.30
CA PHE A 125 24.40 -16.55 -3.93
C PHE A 125 24.34 -16.17 -2.46
N ASN A 126 24.81 -17.04 -1.54
CA ASN A 126 24.95 -16.69 -0.13
C ASN A 126 26.03 -15.63 0.06
N LYS A 127 27.07 -15.60 -0.78
CA LYS A 127 28.12 -14.58 -0.74
C LYS A 127 27.66 -13.25 -1.31
N GLU A 128 26.82 -13.22 -2.35
CA GLU A 128 26.14 -12.02 -2.81
C GLU A 128 25.14 -11.55 -1.76
N VAL A 129 24.28 -12.43 -1.23
CA VAL A 129 23.37 -12.07 -0.13
C VAL A 129 24.12 -11.63 1.12
N SER A 130 25.27 -12.23 1.46
CA SER A 130 26.06 -11.82 2.63
C SER A 130 26.90 -10.57 2.37
N LEU A 131 27.45 -10.37 1.17
CA LEU A 131 28.10 -9.11 0.77
C LEU A 131 27.08 -7.96 0.59
N GLU A 132 25.83 -8.27 0.21
CA GLU A 132 24.68 -7.34 0.17
C GLU A 132 24.21 -6.95 1.58
N THR A 133 24.47 -7.81 2.58
CA THR A 133 24.16 -7.56 4.01
C THR A 133 25.32 -6.87 4.74
N ASP A 134 26.57 -7.02 4.26
CA ASP A 134 27.79 -6.42 4.82
C ASP A 134 28.03 -4.97 4.37
N ASN A 135 26.96 -4.20 4.13
CA ASN A 135 27.08 -2.75 4.07
C ASN A 135 27.36 -2.23 5.49
N GLU A 136 28.59 -1.75 5.74
CA GLU A 136 29.03 -1.08 6.98
C GLU A 136 28.12 0.10 7.39
N GLU A 137 27.22 0.55 6.51
CA GLU A 137 26.24 1.60 6.76
C GLU A 137 24.82 1.10 7.07
N SER A 138 24.57 -0.20 7.25
CA SER A 138 23.25 -0.69 7.65
C SER A 138 22.82 -0.11 9.01
N ILE A 139 21.52 0.15 9.19
CA ILE A 139 21.01 0.68 10.46
C ILE A 139 21.14 -0.43 11.51
N HIS A 140 21.93 -0.19 12.56
CA HIS A 140 22.13 -1.17 13.60
C HIS A 140 20.77 -1.60 14.20
N PRO A 141 20.47 -2.91 14.32
CA PRO A 141 19.14 -3.41 14.69
C PRO A 141 18.68 -2.98 16.09
N LEU A 142 19.62 -2.58 16.95
CA LEU A 142 19.32 -2.00 18.25
C LEU A 142 18.58 -0.67 18.14
N THR A 143 18.86 0.15 17.12
CA THR A 143 18.26 1.49 16.94
C THR A 143 16.73 1.42 16.80
N PRO A 144 16.14 0.64 15.87
CA PRO A 144 14.69 0.49 15.79
C PRO A 144 14.10 -0.21 17.01
N THR A 145 14.85 -1.12 17.66
CA THR A 145 14.40 -1.79 18.88
C THR A 145 14.26 -0.82 20.06
N ILE A 146 15.28 0.01 20.30
CA ILE A 146 15.24 1.07 21.31
C ILE A 146 14.14 2.08 20.95
N GLY A 147 14.06 2.48 19.68
CA GLY A 147 13.02 3.38 19.19
C GLY A 147 11.62 2.85 19.51
N LEU A 148 11.34 1.58 19.25
CA LEU A 148 10.06 0.94 19.57
C LEU A 148 9.77 0.94 21.07
N LEU A 149 10.77 0.59 21.89
CA LEU A 149 10.64 0.56 23.35
C LEU A 149 10.38 1.95 23.96
N LEU A 150 10.90 3.02 23.35
CA LEU A 150 10.68 4.40 23.79
C LEU A 150 9.36 4.98 23.24
N CYS A 151 9.05 4.72 21.97
CA CYS A 151 7.87 5.27 21.30
C CYS A 151 6.56 4.65 21.83
N CYS A 152 6.56 3.37 22.23
CA CYS A 152 5.36 2.73 22.78
C CYS A 152 4.83 3.40 24.07
N PRO A 153 5.66 3.61 25.12
CA PRO A 153 5.25 4.39 26.29
C PRO A 153 4.89 5.84 25.95
N LEU A 154 5.63 6.48 25.04
CA LEU A 154 5.36 7.85 24.62
C LEU A 154 3.99 7.97 23.94
N LEU A 155 3.61 7.02 23.09
CA LEU A 155 2.28 6.92 22.49
C LEU A 155 1.21 6.82 23.59
N VAL A 156 1.37 5.90 24.55
CA VAL A 156 0.41 5.71 25.65
C VAL A 156 0.26 6.99 26.47
N PHE A 157 1.38 7.64 26.80
CA PHE A 157 1.39 8.87 27.57
C PHE A 157 0.73 10.03 26.82
N SER A 158 1.10 10.22 25.55
CA SER A 158 0.55 11.29 24.69
C SER A 158 -0.95 11.14 24.50
N MET A 159 -1.43 9.91 24.22
CA MET A 159 -2.86 9.63 24.07
C MET A 159 -3.64 9.87 25.37
N LYS A 160 -3.06 9.56 26.54
CA LYS A 160 -3.68 9.86 27.83
C LYS A 160 -3.84 11.36 28.07
N ILE A 161 -2.84 12.17 27.71
CA ILE A 161 -2.91 13.62 27.84
C ILE A 161 -3.99 14.20 26.92
N VAL A 162 -3.97 13.80 25.65
CA VAL A 162 -4.88 14.34 24.63
C VAL A 162 -6.34 13.97 24.93
N PHE A 163 -6.59 12.72 25.31
CA PHE A 163 -7.96 12.19 25.50
C PHE A 163 -8.41 12.11 26.97
N LYS A 164 -7.67 12.73 27.91
CA LYS A 164 -8.03 12.97 29.33
C LYS A 164 -8.80 11.84 30.01
N GLY A 165 -8.38 10.58 29.83
CA GLY A 165 -8.94 9.41 30.50
C GLY A 165 -10.12 8.71 29.82
N ILE A 166 -10.60 9.19 28.66
CA ILE A 166 -11.60 8.47 27.85
C ILE A 166 -11.01 7.14 27.35
N LEU A 167 -9.74 7.19 26.91
CA LEU A 167 -9.00 6.07 26.34
C LEU A 167 -8.34 5.24 27.46
N PRO A 168 -8.78 3.99 27.71
CA PRO A 168 -8.18 3.16 28.74
C PRO A 168 -6.80 2.65 28.32
N SER A 169 -5.81 2.73 29.23
CA SER A 169 -4.42 2.36 28.92
C SER A 169 -4.26 0.91 28.46
N TRP A 170 -5.04 -0.01 29.03
CA TRP A 170 -4.98 -1.42 28.64
C TRP A 170 -5.37 -1.63 27.17
N LEU A 171 -6.28 -0.81 26.64
CA LEU A 171 -6.70 -0.90 25.25
C LEU A 171 -5.58 -0.40 24.33
N LEU A 172 -4.88 0.66 24.70
CA LEU A 172 -3.69 1.12 23.96
C LEU A 172 -2.58 0.06 23.93
N LEU A 173 -2.36 -0.63 25.05
CA LEU A 173 -1.41 -1.74 25.12
C LEU A 173 -1.82 -2.93 24.25
N LEU A 174 -3.13 -3.14 24.05
CA LEU A 174 -3.65 -4.14 23.10
C LEU A 174 -3.57 -3.64 21.65
N THR A 175 -3.79 -2.35 21.40
CA THR A 175 -3.74 -1.76 20.06
C THR A 175 -2.34 -1.88 19.46
N ILE A 176 -1.27 -1.59 20.21
CA ILE A 176 0.11 -1.63 19.71
C ILE A 176 0.46 -2.95 18.98
N PRO A 177 0.33 -4.15 19.60
CA PRO A 177 0.66 -5.40 18.91
C PRO A 177 -0.27 -5.69 17.73
N VAL A 178 -1.56 -5.31 17.81
CA VAL A 178 -2.49 -5.44 16.69
C VAL A 178 -2.05 -4.56 15.52
N SER A 179 -1.71 -3.29 15.76
CA SER A 179 -1.23 -2.35 14.75
C SER A 179 0.07 -2.84 14.10
N LEU A 180 1.00 -3.41 14.87
CA LEU A 180 2.23 -3.99 14.35
C LEU A 180 1.95 -5.17 13.40
N ILE A 181 1.07 -6.09 13.78
CA ILE A 181 0.68 -7.21 12.91
C ILE A 181 0.02 -6.70 11.63
N LEU A 182 -0.91 -5.75 11.74
CA LEU A 182 -1.59 -5.18 10.58
C LEU A 182 -0.63 -4.40 9.68
N SER A 183 0.38 -3.72 10.23
CA SER A 183 1.41 -3.06 9.44
C SER A 183 2.26 -4.04 8.63
N LEU A 184 2.53 -5.25 9.13
CA LEU A 184 3.24 -6.28 8.34
C LEU A 184 2.43 -6.69 7.11
N VAL A 185 1.11 -6.82 7.26
CA VAL A 185 0.23 -7.10 6.13
C VAL A 185 0.25 -5.92 5.16
N GLY A 186 0.15 -4.69 5.66
CA GLY A 186 0.21 -3.47 4.86
C GLY A 186 1.50 -3.33 4.05
N VAL A 187 2.66 -3.48 4.69
CA VAL A 187 3.99 -3.42 4.08
C VAL A 187 4.16 -4.49 3.01
N LYS A 188 3.69 -5.72 3.26
CA LYS A 188 3.78 -6.78 2.27
C LYS A 188 2.86 -6.56 1.07
N SER A 189 1.61 -6.14 1.33
CA SER A 189 0.68 -5.74 0.29
C SER A 189 1.26 -4.61 -0.57
N LEU A 190 1.91 -3.63 0.06
CA LEU A 190 2.61 -2.55 -0.62
C LEU A 190 3.76 -3.08 -1.49
N GLY A 191 4.58 -4.00 -0.97
CA GLY A 191 5.67 -4.61 -1.74
C GLY A 191 5.19 -5.45 -2.94
N GLU A 192 4.06 -6.15 -2.82
CA GLU A 192 3.52 -7.01 -3.89
C GLU A 192 2.67 -6.25 -4.91
N THR A 193 1.99 -5.17 -4.50
CA THR A 193 0.95 -4.51 -5.30
C THR A 193 1.10 -3.01 -5.47
N ASP A 194 2.15 -2.42 -4.90
CA ASP A 194 2.40 -0.97 -4.84
C ASP A 194 1.25 -0.18 -4.21
N LEU A 195 0.47 -0.85 -3.36
CA LEU A 195 -0.67 -0.26 -2.64
C LEU A 195 -0.66 -0.65 -1.18
N ASN A 196 -0.65 0.35 -0.31
CA ASN A 196 -0.76 0.18 1.13
C ASN A 196 -2.25 0.28 1.54
N PRO A 197 -2.90 -0.80 2.00
CA PRO A 197 -4.33 -0.80 2.30
C PRO A 197 -4.65 -0.16 3.67
N VAL A 198 -4.08 1.03 3.94
CA VAL A 198 -4.14 1.73 5.25
C VAL A 198 -5.57 1.98 5.71
N SER A 199 -6.44 2.38 4.79
CA SER A 199 -7.87 2.62 5.03
C SER A 199 -8.62 1.35 5.42
N GLY A 200 -8.22 0.19 4.88
CA GLY A 200 -8.77 -1.12 5.24
C GLY A 200 -8.25 -1.60 6.61
N ILE A 201 -6.96 -1.39 6.87
CA ILE A 201 -6.31 -1.71 8.15
C ILE A 201 -6.94 -0.91 9.30
N GLY A 202 -7.17 0.38 9.11
CA GLY A 202 -7.83 1.24 10.09
C GLY A 202 -9.23 0.74 10.44
N LYS A 203 -10.04 0.39 9.43
CA LYS A 203 -11.41 -0.13 9.62
C LYS A 203 -11.43 -1.53 10.25
N LEU A 204 -10.49 -2.39 9.88
CA LEU A 204 -10.33 -3.69 10.54
C LEU A 204 -10.00 -3.50 12.03
N SER A 205 -9.14 -2.53 12.36
CA SER A 205 -8.86 -2.16 13.75
C SER A 205 -10.11 -1.60 14.47
N GLN A 206 -10.94 -0.81 13.79
CA GLN A 206 -12.25 -0.37 14.32
C GLN A 206 -13.17 -1.55 14.61
N LEU A 207 -13.26 -2.54 13.72
CA LEU A 207 -14.07 -3.75 13.93
C LEU A 207 -13.54 -4.58 15.11
N LEU A 208 -12.23 -4.82 15.19
CA LEU A 208 -11.61 -5.55 16.31
C LEU A 208 -11.84 -4.82 17.65
N THR A 209 -11.80 -3.49 17.64
CA THR A 209 -12.05 -2.68 18.85
C THR A 209 -13.50 -2.82 19.32
N ALA A 210 -14.46 -2.89 18.40
CA ALA A 210 -15.86 -3.08 18.74
C ALA A 210 -16.17 -4.44 19.40
N LEU A 211 -15.35 -5.46 19.14
CA LEU A 211 -15.46 -6.77 19.82
C LEU A 211 -15.00 -6.72 21.28
N VAL A 212 -14.17 -5.73 21.62
CA VAL A 212 -13.47 -5.63 22.90
C VAL A 212 -14.03 -4.51 23.78
N VAL A 213 -14.48 -3.41 23.17
CA VAL A 213 -15.04 -2.24 23.85
C VAL A 213 -16.56 -2.25 23.70
N PRO A 214 -17.32 -2.38 24.80
CA PRO A 214 -18.78 -2.33 24.73
C PRO A 214 -19.29 -0.97 24.24
N SER A 215 -20.32 -0.98 23.39
CA SER A 215 -21.01 0.21 22.90
C SER A 215 -21.59 1.10 24.00
N SER A 216 -21.90 0.54 25.16
CA SER A 216 -22.43 1.26 26.33
C SER A 216 -21.38 2.12 27.03
N ARG A 217 -20.08 1.96 26.71
CA ARG A 217 -19.01 2.72 27.35
C ARG A 217 -19.07 4.19 26.94
N PRO A 218 -18.90 5.15 27.88
CA PRO A 218 -18.78 6.56 27.54
C PRO A 218 -17.62 6.80 26.56
N GLY A 219 -17.92 7.45 25.45
CA GLY A 219 -16.93 7.74 24.40
C GLY A 219 -16.55 6.54 23.53
N ALA A 220 -17.33 5.45 23.49
CA ALA A 220 -17.00 4.25 22.70
C ALA A 220 -16.74 4.55 21.21
N VAL A 221 -17.48 5.48 20.60
CA VAL A 221 -17.25 5.95 19.22
C VAL A 221 -15.88 6.62 19.09
N LEU A 222 -15.50 7.50 20.01
CA LEU A 222 -14.21 8.17 19.99
C LEU A 222 -13.06 7.18 20.25
N ILE A 223 -13.23 6.25 21.19
CA ILE A 223 -12.27 5.18 21.47
C ILE A 223 -12.01 4.36 20.21
N ASN A 224 -13.08 3.93 19.54
CA ASN A 224 -13.03 3.16 18.32
C ASN A 224 -12.29 3.91 17.20
N LEU A 225 -12.62 5.19 17.02
CA LEU A 225 -12.00 6.08 16.04
C LEU A 225 -10.48 6.21 16.27
N VAL A 226 -10.07 6.48 17.52
CA VAL A 226 -8.65 6.67 17.87
C VAL A 226 -7.86 5.38 17.68
N VAL A 227 -8.40 4.22 18.07
CA VAL A 227 -7.71 2.94 17.87
C VAL A 227 -7.56 2.61 16.39
N GLY A 228 -8.57 2.91 15.57
CA GLY A 228 -8.46 2.80 14.12
C GLY A 228 -7.34 3.68 13.55
N ALA A 229 -7.28 4.94 13.99
CA ALA A 229 -6.29 5.92 13.52
C ALA A 229 -4.85 5.53 13.90
N ILE A 230 -4.63 4.96 15.10
CA ILE A 230 -3.31 4.45 15.51
C ILE A 230 -2.85 3.32 14.59
N SER A 231 -3.71 2.36 14.29
CA SER A 231 -3.38 1.24 13.40
C SER A 231 -3.11 1.67 11.97
N GLU A 232 -3.93 2.60 11.44
CA GLU A 232 -3.71 3.17 10.11
C GLU A 232 -2.37 3.92 10.04
N ALA A 233 -2.12 4.85 10.97
CA ALA A 233 -0.88 5.63 10.98
C ALA A 233 0.36 4.73 11.10
N THR A 234 0.29 3.67 11.91
CA THR A 234 1.38 2.69 12.04
C THR A 234 1.62 1.96 10.71
N ALA A 235 0.57 1.47 10.04
CA ALA A 235 0.69 0.77 8.78
C ALA A 235 1.13 1.68 7.63
N GLN A 236 0.67 2.93 7.62
CA GLN A 236 1.09 3.94 6.65
C GLN A 236 2.58 4.23 6.80
N GLN A 237 3.02 4.60 8.01
CA GLN A 237 4.41 4.95 8.26
C GLN A 237 5.37 3.79 7.98
N ALA A 238 4.98 2.56 8.31
CA ALA A 238 5.78 1.38 8.02
C ALA A 238 5.93 1.14 6.50
N GLY A 239 4.86 1.37 5.74
CA GLY A 239 4.87 1.27 4.28
C GLY A 239 5.74 2.35 3.63
N ASP A 240 5.55 3.61 4.04
CA ASP A 240 6.31 4.75 3.54
C ASP A 240 7.81 4.56 3.83
N LEU A 241 8.15 4.13 5.05
CA LEU A 241 9.54 3.84 5.43
C LEU A 241 10.16 2.71 4.59
N MET A 242 9.41 1.65 4.28
CA MET A 242 9.89 0.58 3.41
C MET A 242 10.16 1.10 1.98
N GLN A 243 9.24 1.88 1.41
CA GLN A 243 9.41 2.44 0.06
C GLN A 243 10.58 3.41 0.00
N ASP A 244 10.71 4.27 1.00
CA ASP A 244 11.82 5.21 1.14
C ASP A 244 13.15 4.46 1.17
N LEU A 245 13.30 3.49 2.08
CA LEU A 245 14.55 2.73 2.22
C LEU A 245 14.85 1.90 0.96
N LYS A 246 13.82 1.34 0.31
CA LYS A 246 14.00 0.62 -0.96
C LYS A 246 14.47 1.55 -2.07
N THR A 247 13.92 2.76 -2.14
CA THR A 247 14.32 3.77 -3.12
C THR A 247 15.75 4.22 -2.86
N GLY A 248 16.10 4.52 -1.61
CA GLY A 248 17.47 4.85 -1.20
C GLY A 248 18.46 3.76 -1.58
N TYR A 249 18.11 2.49 -1.31
CA TYR A 249 18.89 1.33 -1.72
C TYR A 249 19.12 1.27 -3.24
N LEU A 250 18.05 1.45 -4.05
CA LEU A 250 18.15 1.42 -5.51
C LEU A 250 18.99 2.57 -6.09
N LEU A 251 19.04 3.69 -5.38
CA LEU A 251 19.86 4.85 -5.75
C LEU A 251 21.28 4.80 -5.15
N HIS A 252 21.65 3.70 -4.49
CA HIS A 252 22.92 3.55 -3.76
C HIS A 252 23.14 4.65 -2.71
N GLY A 253 22.06 5.12 -2.10
CA GLY A 253 22.08 6.10 -1.01
C GLY A 253 22.35 5.45 0.35
N SER A 254 22.97 6.22 1.26
CA SER A 254 23.26 5.77 2.64
C SER A 254 21.97 5.61 3.47
N PRO A 255 21.65 4.40 3.96
CA PRO A 255 20.43 4.19 4.74
C PRO A 255 20.48 4.84 6.13
N GLN A 256 21.68 4.99 6.72
CA GLN A 256 21.86 5.74 7.96
C GLN A 256 21.56 7.24 7.78
N ALA A 257 22.10 7.85 6.71
CA ALA A 257 21.83 9.25 6.41
C ALA A 257 20.33 9.48 6.16
N GLN A 258 19.69 8.58 5.42
CA GLN A 258 18.25 8.64 5.16
C GLN A 258 17.42 8.52 6.45
N PHE A 259 17.77 7.57 7.33
CA PHE A 259 17.09 7.40 8.61
C PHE A 259 17.22 8.65 9.49
N ILE A 260 18.42 9.22 9.60
CA ILE A 260 18.66 10.46 10.36
C ILE A 260 17.85 11.61 9.77
N ALA A 261 17.85 11.77 8.45
CA ALA A 261 17.07 12.79 7.75
C ALA A 261 15.57 12.65 8.02
N GLN A 262 15.04 11.43 8.01
CA GLN A 262 13.63 11.16 8.34
C GLN A 262 13.30 11.51 9.79
N ILE A 263 14.18 11.26 10.76
CA ILE A 263 13.98 11.64 12.16
C ILE A 263 13.89 13.16 12.29
N PHE A 264 14.85 13.91 11.73
CA PHE A 264 14.82 15.38 11.76
C PHE A 264 13.61 15.94 11.02
N GLY A 265 13.31 15.41 9.83
CA GLY A 265 12.15 15.78 9.04
C GLY A 265 10.84 15.52 9.77
N SER A 266 10.70 14.40 10.48
CA SER A 266 9.51 14.07 11.28
C SER A 266 9.33 15.02 12.46
N ILE A 267 10.41 15.34 13.18
CA ILE A 267 10.36 16.28 14.31
C ILE A 267 9.90 17.66 13.83
N TRP A 268 10.51 18.17 12.76
CA TRP A 268 10.12 19.46 12.19
C TRP A 268 8.71 19.44 11.61
N GLY A 269 8.36 18.35 10.92
CA GLY A 269 7.03 18.12 10.36
C GLY A 269 5.93 18.20 11.40
N VAL A 270 6.10 17.55 12.57
CA VAL A 270 5.13 17.62 13.68
C VAL A 270 4.99 19.05 14.22
N LEU A 271 6.09 19.78 14.37
CA LEU A 271 6.10 21.16 14.88
C LEU A 271 5.42 22.14 13.92
N VAL A 272 5.47 21.89 12.61
CA VAL A 272 4.83 22.76 11.60
C VAL A 272 3.39 22.33 11.32
N ALA A 273 3.14 21.03 11.14
CA ALA A 273 1.83 20.51 10.71
C ALA A 273 0.71 20.80 11.72
N ALA A 274 0.97 20.62 13.02
CA ALA A 274 -0.06 20.84 14.04
C ALA A 274 -0.51 22.31 14.15
N PRO A 275 0.39 23.31 14.20
CA PRO A 275 0.01 24.73 14.12
C PRO A 275 -0.64 25.10 12.78
N MET A 276 -0.14 24.58 11.65
CA MET A 276 -0.76 24.85 10.35
C MET A 276 -2.21 24.37 10.30
N TYR A 277 -2.49 23.16 10.78
CA TYR A 277 -3.86 22.65 10.87
C TYR A 277 -4.76 23.58 11.72
N ARG A 278 -4.25 24.03 12.88
CA ARG A 278 -4.99 24.98 13.74
C ARG A 278 -5.23 26.33 13.07
N TRP A 279 -4.32 26.76 12.21
CA TRP A 279 -4.48 27.99 11.45
C TRP A 279 -5.53 27.84 10.34
N TYR A 280 -5.49 26.72 9.60
CA TYR A 280 -6.51 26.36 8.62
C TYR A 280 -7.91 26.32 9.24
N ASP A 281 -8.06 25.64 10.38
CA ASP A 281 -9.34 25.51 11.10
C ASP A 281 -9.88 26.85 11.62
N LYS A 282 -8.99 27.82 11.89
CA LYS A 282 -9.38 29.17 12.33
C LYS A 282 -9.84 30.05 11.17
N ILE A 283 -9.22 29.92 10.00
CA ILE A 283 -9.50 30.75 8.82
C ILE A 283 -10.68 30.19 8.03
N TYR A 284 -10.71 28.87 7.86
CA TYR A 284 -11.67 28.18 7.02
C TYR A 284 -12.65 27.38 7.86
N GLN A 285 -13.92 27.36 7.44
CA GLN A 285 -14.90 26.50 8.06
C GLN A 285 -14.68 25.04 7.62
N ILE A 286 -14.39 24.16 8.58
CA ILE A 286 -14.16 22.74 8.35
C ILE A 286 -15.06 21.94 9.32
N PRO A 287 -16.03 21.13 8.84
CA PRO A 287 -16.46 20.97 7.45
C PRO A 287 -17.16 22.22 6.91
N GLY A 288 -16.95 22.50 5.63
CA GLY A 288 -17.60 23.61 4.93
C GLY A 288 -17.75 23.34 3.43
N PRO A 289 -18.37 24.26 2.68
CA PRO A 289 -18.58 24.09 1.24
C PRO A 289 -17.25 23.98 0.46
N LEU A 290 -16.21 24.65 0.94
CA LEU A 290 -14.85 24.58 0.39
C LEU A 290 -14.11 23.30 0.82
N PHE A 291 -14.19 22.96 2.12
CA PHE A 291 -13.52 21.80 2.71
C PHE A 291 -14.52 20.78 3.22
N LYS A 292 -14.95 19.87 2.35
CA LYS A 292 -16.00 18.89 2.66
C LYS A 292 -15.57 17.73 3.57
N ILE A 293 -14.29 17.64 3.95
CA ILE A 293 -13.64 16.59 4.78
C ILE A 293 -14.36 15.23 4.79
N PRO A 294 -14.68 14.67 3.61
CA PRO A 294 -15.66 13.62 3.58
C PRO A 294 -15.09 12.36 4.26
N THR A 295 -13.75 12.23 4.35
CA THR A 295 -13.09 10.99 4.82
C THR A 295 -13.23 10.86 6.32
N ALA A 296 -13.26 11.99 7.02
CA ALA A 296 -13.59 12.02 8.44
C ALA A 296 -14.98 11.43 8.71
N PHE A 297 -15.95 11.65 7.81
CA PHE A 297 -17.29 11.09 7.96
C PHE A 297 -17.32 9.57 7.81
N ILE A 298 -16.66 9.01 6.78
CA ILE A 298 -16.50 7.55 6.62
C ILE A 298 -15.96 6.90 7.90
N TRP A 299 -14.98 7.56 8.52
CA TRP A 299 -14.31 7.08 9.72
C TRP A 299 -15.18 7.14 10.97
N ILE A 300 -15.83 8.28 11.23
CA ILE A 300 -16.72 8.42 12.39
C ILE A 300 -17.99 7.59 12.22
N ASP A 301 -18.49 7.43 11.00
CA ASP A 301 -19.66 6.61 10.72
C ASP A 301 -19.35 5.12 10.85
N CYS A 302 -18.19 4.66 10.36
CA CYS A 302 -17.75 3.30 10.68
C CYS A 302 -17.68 3.08 12.20
N ALA A 303 -17.12 4.03 12.96
CA ALA A 303 -17.10 3.96 14.42
C ALA A 303 -18.51 3.94 15.04
N ARG A 304 -19.46 4.73 14.54
CA ARG A 304 -20.87 4.73 15.01
C ARG A 304 -21.57 3.41 14.71
N LEU A 305 -21.40 2.88 13.49
CA LEU A 305 -22.01 1.62 13.04
C LEU A 305 -21.58 0.46 13.93
N VAL A 306 -20.28 0.30 14.14
CA VAL A 306 -19.76 -0.81 14.94
C VAL A 306 -20.08 -0.66 16.43
N ASN A 307 -20.44 0.54 16.87
CA ASN A 307 -20.96 0.83 18.20
C ASN A 307 -22.50 0.77 18.29
N GLY A 308 -23.21 0.27 17.27
CA GLY A 308 -24.64 -0.01 17.34
C GLY A 308 -25.57 1.20 17.15
N HIS A 309 -25.09 2.28 16.53
CA HIS A 309 -25.98 3.35 16.08
C HIS A 309 -26.83 2.90 14.89
N GLU A 310 -28.07 3.40 14.83
CA GLU A 310 -29.05 3.05 13.79
C GLU A 310 -28.64 3.59 12.41
N LEU A 311 -28.89 2.77 11.37
CA LEU A 311 -28.76 3.17 9.97
C LEU A 311 -30.04 3.88 9.50
N PRO A 312 -29.95 4.81 8.52
CA PRO A 312 -31.14 5.39 7.92
C PRO A 312 -32.04 4.31 7.32
N GLU A 313 -33.34 4.61 7.21
CA GLU A 313 -34.32 3.61 6.80
C GLU A 313 -33.96 2.97 5.45
N LYS A 314 -34.07 1.62 5.37
CA LYS A 314 -33.75 0.79 4.19
C LYS A 314 -32.29 0.80 3.73
N VAL A 315 -31.41 1.66 4.24
CA VAL A 315 -29.97 1.69 3.87
C VAL A 315 -29.31 0.35 4.15
N GLY A 316 -29.63 -0.30 5.27
CA GLY A 316 -29.05 -1.59 5.65
C GLY A 316 -29.19 -2.68 4.58
N THR A 317 -30.33 -2.74 3.88
CA THR A 317 -30.53 -3.70 2.79
C THR A 317 -29.61 -3.44 1.61
N PHE A 318 -29.41 -2.17 1.24
CA PHE A 318 -28.52 -1.78 0.15
C PHE A 318 -27.05 -1.93 0.52
N VAL A 319 -26.68 -1.60 1.76
CA VAL A 319 -25.35 -1.85 2.33
C VAL A 319 -24.98 -3.32 2.21
N ILE A 320 -25.88 -4.23 2.62
CA ILE A 320 -25.64 -5.67 2.51
C ILE A 320 -25.59 -6.10 1.04
N ALA A 321 -26.53 -5.66 0.21
CA ALA A 321 -26.60 -6.05 -1.19
C ALA A 321 -25.35 -5.63 -1.97
N PHE A 322 -24.95 -4.35 -1.87
CA PHE A 322 -23.75 -3.83 -2.53
C PHE A 322 -22.46 -4.36 -1.87
N GLY A 323 -22.45 -4.56 -0.56
CA GLY A 323 -21.33 -5.19 0.15
C GLY A 323 -21.08 -6.61 -0.35
N VAL A 324 -22.11 -7.45 -0.46
CA VAL A 324 -22.00 -8.81 -0.99
C VAL A 324 -21.63 -8.80 -2.47
N LEU A 325 -22.25 -7.92 -3.27
CA LEU A 325 -21.92 -7.77 -4.69
C LEU A 325 -20.42 -7.48 -4.87
N PHE A 326 -19.89 -6.47 -4.18
CA PHE A 326 -18.49 -6.10 -4.30
C PHE A 326 -17.55 -7.10 -3.64
N LEU A 327 -17.96 -7.81 -2.58
CA LEU A 327 -17.21 -8.94 -2.05
C LEU A 327 -16.99 -10.01 -3.12
N ILE A 328 -18.05 -10.37 -3.86
CA ILE A 328 -17.98 -11.34 -4.95
C ILE A 328 -17.13 -10.82 -6.11
N LEU A 329 -17.37 -9.57 -6.55
CA LEU A 329 -16.62 -8.96 -7.66
C LEU A 329 -15.12 -8.87 -7.33
N SER A 330 -14.77 -8.46 -6.13
CA SER A 330 -13.39 -8.40 -5.66
C SER A 330 -12.74 -9.77 -5.57
N PHE A 331 -13.51 -10.79 -5.15
CA PHE A 331 -13.02 -12.16 -5.09
C PHE A 331 -12.75 -12.72 -6.49
N ILE A 332 -13.66 -12.50 -7.45
CA ILE A 332 -13.47 -12.86 -8.86
C ILE A 332 -12.22 -12.15 -9.40
N ARG A 333 -12.10 -10.84 -9.17
CA ARG A 333 -10.95 -10.05 -9.63
C ARG A 333 -9.63 -10.56 -9.05
N GLY A 334 -9.60 -10.96 -7.78
CA GLY A 334 -8.39 -11.38 -7.08
C GLY A 334 -7.98 -12.86 -7.27
N THR A 335 -8.87 -13.70 -7.78
CA THR A 335 -8.65 -15.16 -7.97
C THR A 335 -8.53 -15.59 -9.43
N VAL A 336 -8.95 -14.76 -10.39
CA VAL A 336 -8.77 -15.05 -11.82
C VAL A 336 -7.34 -14.71 -12.24
N ASP A 337 -6.51 -15.73 -12.43
CA ASP A 337 -5.12 -15.59 -12.89
C ASP A 337 -5.03 -15.12 -14.36
N LYS A 338 -3.85 -14.60 -14.73
CA LYS A 338 -3.58 -14.02 -16.07
C LYS A 338 -3.78 -15.03 -17.20
N ASP A 339 -3.52 -16.30 -16.93
CA ASP A 339 -3.58 -17.40 -17.91
C ASP A 339 -5.00 -17.93 -18.11
N ASN A 340 -5.95 -17.47 -17.30
CA ASN A 340 -7.34 -17.89 -17.40
C ASN A 340 -8.03 -17.20 -18.58
N LYS A 341 -8.83 -17.96 -19.35
CA LYS A 341 -9.68 -17.47 -20.44
C LYS A 341 -10.57 -16.27 -20.02
N TYR A 342 -11.00 -16.24 -18.75
CA TYR A 342 -11.84 -15.17 -18.20
C TYR A 342 -11.07 -13.93 -17.74
N TYR A 343 -9.74 -13.92 -17.81
CA TYR A 343 -8.92 -12.77 -17.41
C TYR A 343 -9.29 -11.49 -18.18
N LYS A 344 -9.62 -11.61 -19.47
CA LYS A 344 -10.10 -10.47 -20.28
C LYS A 344 -11.36 -9.83 -19.71
N PHE A 345 -12.27 -10.62 -19.13
CA PHE A 345 -13.49 -10.11 -18.50
C PHE A 345 -13.22 -9.56 -17.09
N SER A 346 -12.35 -10.21 -16.33
CA SER A 346 -11.89 -9.74 -15.01
C SER A 346 -11.34 -8.31 -15.04
N ARG A 347 -10.68 -7.91 -16.14
CA ARG A 347 -10.18 -6.53 -16.35
C ARG A 347 -11.26 -5.45 -16.40
N TRP A 348 -12.50 -5.80 -16.70
CA TRP A 348 -13.64 -4.88 -16.72
C TRP A 348 -14.40 -4.84 -15.39
N VAL A 349 -14.09 -5.75 -14.47
CA VAL A 349 -14.68 -5.74 -13.13
C VAL A 349 -14.17 -4.50 -12.39
N PRO A 350 -15.06 -3.57 -12.00
CA PRO A 350 -14.64 -2.36 -11.33
C PRO A 350 -14.06 -2.67 -9.95
N SER A 351 -13.03 -1.92 -9.54
CA SER A 351 -12.57 -1.96 -8.15
C SER A 351 -13.65 -1.35 -7.25
N GLY A 352 -13.96 -2.03 -6.15
CA GLY A 352 -14.88 -1.51 -5.14
C GLY A 352 -14.35 -0.25 -4.50
N VAL A 353 -13.05 -0.16 -4.20
CA VAL A 353 -12.43 1.07 -3.72
C VAL A 353 -12.64 2.23 -4.70
N ALA A 354 -12.41 2.02 -6.00
CA ALA A 354 -12.62 3.07 -7.01
C ALA A 354 -14.09 3.51 -7.12
N VAL A 355 -15.02 2.56 -7.11
CA VAL A 355 -16.47 2.85 -7.15
C VAL A 355 -16.92 3.56 -5.89
N GLY A 356 -16.50 3.07 -4.72
CA GLY A 356 -16.80 3.67 -3.43
C GLY A 356 -16.32 5.11 -3.36
N ILE A 357 -15.05 5.37 -3.67
CA ILE A 357 -14.48 6.73 -3.74
C ILE A 357 -15.27 7.60 -4.73
N GLY A 358 -15.66 7.06 -5.88
CA GLY A 358 -16.41 7.79 -6.91
C GLY A 358 -17.82 8.19 -6.50
N ILE A 359 -18.56 7.31 -5.83
CA ILE A 359 -19.92 7.57 -5.30
C ILE A 359 -19.90 8.69 -4.26
N TYR A 360 -18.84 8.71 -3.47
CA TYR A 360 -18.76 9.52 -2.27
C TYR A 360 -18.09 10.88 -2.50
N ASN A 361 -17.12 10.98 -3.41
CA ASN A 361 -16.47 12.23 -3.71
C ASN A 361 -17.42 13.16 -4.47
N THR A 362 -17.31 14.47 -4.22
CA THR A 362 -18.04 15.45 -5.01
C THR A 362 -17.67 15.29 -6.49
N PRO A 363 -18.64 15.40 -7.42
CA PRO A 363 -18.40 15.22 -8.86
C PRO A 363 -17.23 16.06 -9.39
N SER A 364 -16.96 17.26 -8.86
CA SER A 364 -15.82 18.08 -9.24
C SER A 364 -14.47 17.37 -9.04
N PHE A 365 -14.27 16.71 -7.88
CA PHE A 365 -13.04 15.96 -7.58
C PHE A 365 -12.91 14.69 -8.41
N THR A 366 -14.02 13.99 -8.65
CA THR A 366 -14.05 12.75 -9.43
C THR A 366 -13.83 13.04 -10.91
N PHE A 367 -14.47 14.08 -11.44
CA PHE A 367 -14.36 14.47 -12.84
C PHE A 367 -12.96 15.00 -13.19
N ALA A 368 -12.34 15.79 -12.31
CA ALA A 368 -10.95 16.23 -12.48
C ALA A 368 -9.99 15.04 -12.56
N ARG A 369 -10.14 14.04 -11.67
CA ARG A 369 -9.35 12.80 -11.70
C ARG A 369 -9.59 11.98 -12.97
N PHE A 370 -10.85 11.86 -13.39
CA PHE A 370 -11.21 11.17 -14.63
C PHE A 370 -10.56 11.85 -15.84
N LEU A 371 -10.63 13.18 -15.93
CA LEU A 371 -10.02 13.94 -17.02
C LEU A 371 -8.49 13.81 -17.02
N GLY A 372 -7.85 13.91 -15.86
CA GLY A 372 -6.41 13.65 -15.71
C GLY A 372 -6.03 12.22 -16.16
N GLY A 373 -6.85 11.23 -15.79
CA GLY A 373 -6.70 9.84 -16.23
C GLY A 373 -6.86 9.66 -17.74
N LEU A 374 -7.82 10.36 -18.36
CA LEU A 374 -8.00 10.38 -19.81
C LEU A 374 -6.82 11.02 -20.54
N ILE A 375 -6.31 12.14 -20.03
CA ILE A 375 -5.12 12.83 -20.57
C ILE A 375 -3.92 11.88 -20.49
N SER A 376 -3.70 11.27 -19.33
CA SER A 376 -2.65 10.27 -19.12
C SER A 376 -2.80 9.08 -20.07
N TRP A 377 -3.99 8.49 -20.17
CA TRP A 377 -4.27 7.39 -21.09
C TRP A 377 -3.99 7.76 -22.54
N TYR A 378 -4.45 8.93 -22.98
CA TYR A 378 -4.23 9.41 -24.35
C TYR A 378 -2.74 9.64 -24.64
N TRP A 379 -2.03 10.29 -23.72
CA TRP A 379 -0.59 10.55 -23.82
C TRP A 379 0.21 9.24 -23.92
N LEU A 380 -0.03 8.30 -23.00
CA LEU A 380 0.66 7.01 -22.97
C LEU A 380 0.31 6.13 -24.18
N LYS A 381 -0.94 6.16 -24.64
CA LYS A 381 -1.34 5.47 -25.86
C LYS A 381 -0.64 6.04 -27.10
N ARG A 382 -0.49 7.37 -27.17
CA ARG A 382 0.21 8.05 -28.28
C ARG A 382 1.71 7.75 -28.27
N LEU A 383 2.34 7.80 -27.10
CA LEU A 383 3.75 7.41 -26.93
C LEU A 383 4.00 5.96 -27.38
N ARG A 384 3.16 5.02 -26.93
CA ARG A 384 3.25 3.60 -27.33
C ARG A 384 2.97 3.38 -28.82
N SER A 385 2.13 4.22 -29.44
CA SER A 385 1.82 4.11 -30.87
C SER A 385 2.85 4.77 -31.79
N SER A 386 3.73 5.63 -31.25
CA SER A 386 4.79 6.30 -32.00
C SER A 386 5.87 5.30 -32.43
N THR A 387 6.39 5.41 -33.65
CA THR A 387 7.45 4.55 -34.20
C THR A 387 8.66 4.46 -33.27
N TYR A 388 9.02 5.59 -32.64
CA TYR A 388 10.12 5.66 -31.67
C TYR A 388 9.81 4.95 -30.34
N GLY A 389 8.56 5.00 -29.87
CA GLY A 389 8.14 4.32 -28.64
C GLY A 389 7.96 2.81 -28.82
N LYS A 390 7.80 2.33 -30.05
CA LYS A 390 7.82 0.89 -30.39
C LYS A 390 9.24 0.34 -30.51
N ALA A 391 10.17 1.16 -31.01
CA ALA A 391 11.55 0.76 -31.23
C ALA A 391 12.43 0.86 -29.97
N ASN A 392 12.04 1.69 -28.98
CA ASN A 392 12.86 1.91 -27.80
C ASN A 392 12.01 2.01 -26.52
N ALA A 393 12.13 0.99 -25.66
CA ALA A 393 11.44 0.91 -24.37
C ALA A 393 11.80 2.07 -23.42
N THR A 394 13.03 2.58 -23.50
CA THR A 394 13.50 3.69 -22.64
C THR A 394 12.70 4.98 -22.88
N VAL A 395 12.38 5.30 -24.13
CA VAL A 395 11.58 6.49 -24.50
C VAL A 395 10.17 6.44 -23.92
N PHE A 396 9.58 5.24 -23.82
CA PHE A 396 8.26 5.07 -23.22
C PHE A 396 8.30 5.29 -21.70
N GLU A 397 9.31 4.76 -21.02
CA GLU A 397 9.50 4.97 -19.58
C GLU A 397 9.81 6.43 -19.25
N ASP A 398 10.71 7.08 -20.00
CA ASP A 398 11.02 8.50 -19.83
C ASP A 398 9.78 9.39 -20.01
N GLY A 399 8.93 9.05 -20.99
CA GLY A 399 7.66 9.72 -21.24
C GLY A 399 6.65 9.56 -20.09
N LYS A 400 6.63 8.41 -19.41
CA LYS A 400 5.84 8.21 -18.18
C LYS A 400 6.39 9.04 -17.03
N VAL A 401 7.70 8.97 -16.79
CA VAL A 401 8.37 9.70 -15.70
C VAL A 401 8.15 11.19 -15.88
N SER A 402 8.28 11.71 -17.09
CA SER A 402 8.03 13.13 -17.41
C SER A 402 6.59 13.55 -17.07
N LEU A 403 5.60 12.72 -17.40
CA LEU A 403 4.20 12.98 -17.06
C LEU A 403 3.97 13.00 -15.54
N ILE A 404 4.61 12.08 -14.82
CA ILE A 404 4.55 12.00 -13.35
C ILE A 404 5.17 13.27 -12.74
N ILE A 405 6.37 13.66 -13.18
CA ILE A 405 7.06 14.87 -12.70
C ILE A 405 6.19 16.11 -12.93
N PHE A 406 5.63 16.28 -14.13
CA PHE A 406 4.75 17.40 -14.44
C PHE A 406 3.51 17.43 -13.52
N SER A 407 2.85 16.29 -13.36
CA SER A 407 1.66 16.17 -12.51
C SER A 407 1.97 16.46 -11.04
N SER A 408 3.08 15.92 -10.53
CA SER A 408 3.56 16.19 -9.17
C SER A 408 3.88 17.68 -8.96
N GLY A 409 4.46 18.35 -9.97
CA GLY A 409 4.71 19.80 -9.93
C GLY A 409 3.42 20.62 -9.82
N LEU A 410 2.35 20.25 -10.53
CA LEU A 410 1.05 20.91 -10.42
C LEU A 410 0.43 20.73 -9.04
N VAL A 411 0.49 19.53 -8.47
CA VAL A 411 -0.03 19.25 -7.12
C VAL A 411 0.78 20.00 -6.05
N LEU A 412 2.11 19.98 -6.15
CA LEU A 412 2.98 20.72 -5.24
C LEU A 412 2.73 22.22 -5.33
N GLY A 413 2.55 22.75 -6.54
CA GLY A 413 2.22 24.15 -6.78
C GLY A 413 0.92 24.55 -6.09
N GLU A 414 -0.15 23.78 -6.25
CA GLU A 414 -1.43 24.03 -5.58
C GLU A 414 -1.27 24.07 -4.05
N GLY A 415 -0.57 23.09 -3.47
CA GLY A 415 -0.30 23.05 -2.03
C GLY A 415 0.48 24.26 -1.52
N LEU A 416 1.54 24.66 -2.23
CA LEU A 416 2.36 25.82 -1.85
C LEU A 416 1.56 27.13 -1.96
N PHE A 417 0.83 27.32 -3.06
CA PHE A 417 0.00 28.51 -3.26
C PHE A 417 -1.20 28.55 -2.31
N SER A 418 -1.73 27.41 -1.88
CA SER A 418 -2.77 27.34 -0.83
C SER A 418 -2.27 27.94 0.48
N VAL A 419 -1.03 27.66 0.88
CA VAL A 419 -0.41 28.28 2.07
C VAL A 419 -0.25 29.79 1.89
N VAL A 420 0.20 30.24 0.71
CA VAL A 420 0.31 31.68 0.39
C VAL A 420 -1.06 32.36 0.46
N ASN A 421 -2.09 31.76 -0.14
CA ASN A 421 -3.47 32.27 -0.11
C ASN A 421 -4.00 32.34 1.32
N MET A 422 -3.72 31.33 2.14
CA MET A 422 -4.08 31.33 3.56
C MET A 422 -3.40 32.49 4.30
N MET A 423 -2.11 32.74 4.06
CA MET A 423 -1.39 33.87 4.66
C MET A 423 -2.00 35.21 4.24
N LEU A 424 -2.29 35.40 2.94
CA LEU A 424 -2.93 36.62 2.42
C LEU A 424 -4.32 36.83 3.01
N THR A 425 -5.12 35.76 3.12
CA THR A 425 -6.44 35.79 3.75
C THR A 425 -6.32 36.19 5.22
N SER A 426 -5.30 35.71 5.93
CA SER A 426 -5.02 36.13 7.31
C SER A 426 -4.68 37.62 7.44
N PHE A 427 -4.20 38.27 6.38
CA PHE A 427 -3.96 39.72 6.32
C PHE A 427 -5.18 40.52 5.80
N GLY A 428 -6.33 39.89 5.60
CA GLY A 428 -7.56 40.55 5.16
C GLY A 428 -7.67 40.72 3.64
N VAL A 429 -6.81 40.06 2.86
CA VAL A 429 -6.99 40.00 1.40
C VAL A 429 -8.13 39.02 1.10
N PRO A 430 -9.18 39.41 0.36
CA PRO A 430 -10.29 38.53 0.06
C PRO A 430 -9.85 37.33 -0.76
N HIS A 431 -10.42 36.17 -0.44
CA HIS A 431 -10.19 34.93 -1.17
C HIS A 431 -10.80 35.05 -2.58
N LEU A 432 -10.00 34.81 -3.62
CA LEU A 432 -10.48 34.67 -5.00
C LEU A 432 -11.20 33.34 -5.20
#